data_AF-A0A961LGC9-F1
#
_entry.id   AF-A0A961LGC9-F1
#
_cell.length_a   1.000
_cell.length_b   1.000
_cell.length_c   1.000
_cell.angle_alpha   90.00
_cell.angle_beta   90.00
_cell.angle_gamma   90.00
#
_symmetry.space_group_name_H-M   'P 1'
#
loop_
_entity.id
_entity.type
_entity.pdbx_description
1 polymer ?
#
loop_
_entity_poly.entity_id
_entity_poly.type
_entity_poly.pdbx_seq_one_letter_code
_entity_poly.pdbx_strand_id
1 'polypeptide(L)'
;MVGDYQAQRNVAYCLKSGCDGAIRQEPVTACAWRIVILASGSFSVDASDEGNFNVDCGALSSSQQRRALTQAGTLFKAIYKKSLPREFGG
;
A
#
# COMPACT_ATOMS: atom_id res chain seq x y z
N MET A 1 8.12 -6.61 15.52
CA MET A 1 6.87 -5.84 15.56
C MET A 1 5.98 -6.36 14.43
N VAL A 2 4.69 -6.61 14.67
CA VAL A 2 3.78 -7.04 13.59
C VAL A 2 3.64 -5.90 12.59
N GLY A 3 3.80 -6.18 11.29
CA GLY A 3 3.74 -5.15 10.26
C GLY A 3 4.88 -4.15 10.36
N ASP A 4 6.12 -4.60 10.10
CA ASP A 4 7.27 -3.69 9.97
C ASP A 4 6.96 -2.58 8.96
N TYR A 5 6.88 -1.35 9.46
CA TYR A 5 6.46 -0.17 8.69
C TYR A 5 7.47 0.18 7.59
N GLN A 6 8.77 0.12 7.89
CA GLN A 6 9.81 0.42 6.89
C GLN A 6 9.87 -0.65 5.81
N ALA A 7 9.73 -1.93 6.19
CA ALA A 7 9.62 -3.00 5.22
C ALA A 7 8.43 -2.81 4.27
N GLN A 8 7.26 -2.37 4.78
CA GLN A 8 6.09 -2.07 3.95
C GLN A 8 6.37 -0.93 2.96
N ARG A 9 7.02 0.16 3.38
CA ARG A 9 7.42 1.25 2.50
C ARG A 9 8.37 0.77 1.40
N ASN A 10 9.35 -0.06 1.74
CA ASN A 10 10.31 -0.60 0.79
C ASN A 10 9.64 -1.52 -0.24
N VAL A 11 8.70 -2.37 0.19
CA VAL A 11 7.93 -3.22 -0.72
C VAL A 11 7.10 -2.36 -1.68
N ALA A 12 6.38 -1.36 -1.18
CA ALA A 12 5.61 -0.44 -2.02
C ALA A 12 6.50 0.30 -3.04
N TYR A 13 7.66 0.80 -2.58
CA TYR A 13 8.63 1.47 -3.43
C TYR A 13 9.17 0.55 -4.53
N CYS A 14 9.62 -0.67 -4.20
CA CYS A 14 10.14 -1.59 -5.20
C CYS A 14 9.08 -1.98 -6.23
N LEU A 15 7.84 -2.24 -5.80
CA LEU A 15 6.76 -2.57 -6.73
C LEU A 15 6.42 -1.40 -7.66
N LYS A 16 6.71 -0.17 -7.25
CA LYS A 16 6.55 1.03 -8.09
C LYS A 16 7.74 1.28 -9.01
N SER A 17 8.97 1.24 -8.50
CA SER A 17 10.18 1.63 -9.24
C SER A 17 10.78 0.48 -10.05
N GLY A 18 10.51 -0.76 -9.66
CA GLY A 18 11.18 -1.96 -10.17
C GLY A 18 12.49 -2.27 -9.44
N CYS A 19 12.86 -1.47 -8.42
CA CYS A 19 14.11 -1.59 -7.65
C CYS A 19 15.32 -1.90 -8.54
N ASP A 20 15.61 -0.95 -9.45
CA ASP A 20 16.73 -1.02 -10.40
C ASP A 20 16.68 -2.26 -11.32
N GLY A 21 15.47 -2.71 -11.65
CA GLY A 21 15.23 -3.87 -12.50
C GLY A 21 15.30 -5.21 -11.77
N ALA A 22 15.49 -5.21 -10.45
CA ALA A 22 15.49 -6.43 -9.65
C ALA A 22 14.12 -7.13 -9.64
N ILE A 23 13.03 -6.36 -9.76
CA ILE A 23 11.66 -6.91 -9.86
C ILE A 23 10.86 -6.22 -10.96
N ARG A 24 9.84 -6.94 -11.47
CA ARG A 24 8.84 -6.33 -12.35
C ARG A 24 7.98 -5.35 -11.54
N GLN A 25 7.75 -4.18 -12.11
CA GLN A 25 6.80 -3.21 -11.55
C GLN A 25 5.39 -3.78 -11.50
N GLU A 26 4.71 -3.55 -10.38
CA GLU A 26 3.34 -3.94 -10.09
C GLU A 26 2.60 -2.76 -9.45
N PRO A 27 2.18 -1.76 -10.25
CA PRO A 27 1.67 -0.49 -9.71
C PRO A 27 0.38 -0.65 -8.90
N VAL A 28 -0.44 -1.67 -9.21
CA VAL A 28 -1.65 -1.98 -8.41
C VAL A 28 -1.30 -2.51 -7.04
N THR A 29 -0.31 -3.40 -6.95
CA THR A 29 0.14 -3.95 -5.67
C THR A 29 0.93 -2.91 -4.88
N ALA A 30 1.69 -2.04 -5.55
CA ALA A 30 2.31 -0.88 -4.90
C ALA A 30 1.27 0.00 -4.21
N CYS A 31 0.20 0.40 -4.93
CA CYS A 31 -0.91 1.15 -4.35
C CYS A 31 -1.59 0.38 -3.19
N ALA A 32 -1.78 -0.93 -3.30
CA ALA A 32 -2.32 -1.74 -2.21
C ALA A 32 -1.47 -1.64 -0.94
N TRP A 33 -0.14 -1.67 -1.06
CA TRP A 33 0.76 -1.47 0.08
C TRP A 33 0.71 -0.04 0.64
N ARG A 34 0.53 1.00 -0.20
CA ARG A 34 0.32 2.37 0.29
C ARG A 34 -0.93 2.48 1.16
N ILE A 35 -2.02 1.82 0.77
CA ILE A 35 -3.25 1.74 1.58
C ILE A 35 -2.97 1.05 2.92
N VAL A 36 -2.25 -0.08 2.91
CA VAL A 36 -1.88 -0.81 4.14
C VAL A 36 -1.04 0.05 5.09
N ILE A 37 -0.10 0.83 4.56
CA ILE A 37 0.76 1.73 5.35
C ILE A 37 -0.08 2.80 6.04
N LEU A 38 -0.94 3.51 5.30
CA LEU A 38 -1.81 4.55 5.86
C LEU A 38 -2.79 3.97 6.90
N ALA A 39 -3.32 2.77 6.66
CA ALA A 39 -4.23 2.10 7.58
C ALA A 39 -3.55 1.43 8.79
N SER A 40 -2.21 1.37 8.82
CA SER A 40 -1.47 0.56 9.81
C SER A 40 -1.64 1.03 11.26
N GLY A 41 -2.00 2.29 11.47
CA GLY A 41 -1.99 2.93 12.79
C GLY A 41 -0.59 3.14 13.37
N SER A 42 0.46 3.02 12.54
CA SER A 42 1.83 3.30 12.95
C SER A 42 2.01 4.80 13.24
N PHE A 43 2.63 5.14 14.38
CA PHE A 43 3.01 6.52 14.72
C PHE A 43 4.07 7.12 13.79
N SER A 44 4.68 6.30 12.92
CA SER A 44 5.65 6.76 11.93
C SER A 44 5.03 7.19 10.60
N VAL A 45 3.71 6.97 10.41
CA VAL A 45 3.02 7.46 9.21
C VAL A 45 3.10 8.98 9.17
N ASP A 46 3.50 9.51 8.01
CA ASP A 46 3.69 10.95 7.81
C ASP A 46 3.17 11.43 6.44
N ALA A 47 3.32 12.73 6.17
CA ALA A 47 2.88 13.36 4.93
C ALA A 47 3.55 12.76 3.67
N SER A 48 4.72 12.13 3.79
CA SER A 48 5.35 11.45 2.67
C SER A 48 4.61 10.16 2.28
N ASP A 49 3.96 9.48 3.22
CA ASP A 49 3.12 8.31 2.93
C ASP A 49 1.85 8.70 2.18
N GLU A 50 1.22 9.82 2.57
CA GLU A 50 0.08 10.40 1.84
C GLU A 50 0.48 10.83 0.42
N GLY A 51 1.62 11.52 0.29
CA GLY A 51 2.16 11.92 -1.02
C GLY A 51 2.42 10.72 -1.94
N ASN A 52 3.03 9.67 -1.39
CA ASN A 52 3.28 8.44 -2.14
C ASN A 52 1.99 7.71 -2.51
N PHE A 53 0.99 7.65 -1.61
CA PHE A 53 -0.33 7.13 -1.92
C PHE A 53 -0.98 7.88 -3.09
N ASN A 54 -0.98 9.21 -3.03
CA ASN A 54 -1.58 10.05 -4.07
C ASN A 54 -0.91 9.85 -5.44
N VAL A 55 0.43 9.75 -5.47
CA VAL A 55 1.18 9.50 -6.71
C VAL A 55 0.95 8.10 -7.24
N ASP A 56 1.10 7.08 -6.39
CA ASP A 56 1.06 5.68 -6.83
C ASP A 56 -0.35 5.23 -7.19
N CYS A 57 -1.37 5.62 -6.40
CA CYS A 57 -2.76 5.26 -6.63
C CYS A 57 -3.47 6.21 -7.62
N GLY A 58 -3.05 7.48 -7.71
CA GLY A 58 -3.63 8.46 -8.64
C GLY A 58 -3.33 8.16 -10.10
N ALA A 59 -2.23 7.45 -10.38
CA ALA A 59 -1.89 6.99 -11.74
C ALA A 59 -2.72 5.78 -12.23
N LEU A 60 -3.55 5.19 -11.35
CA LEU A 60 -4.32 3.99 -11.67
C LEU A 60 -5.72 4.33 -12.19
N SER A 61 -6.24 3.52 -13.11
CA SER A 61 -7.65 3.56 -13.48
C SER A 61 -8.56 3.15 -12.31
N SER A 62 -9.83 3.53 -12.33
CA SER A 62 -10.80 3.17 -11.28
C SER A 62 -10.97 1.66 -11.10
N SER A 63 -10.75 0.85 -12.14
CA SER A 63 -10.76 -0.61 -12.00
C SER A 63 -9.52 -1.11 -11.26
N GLN A 64 -8.34 -0.56 -11.56
CA GLN A 64 -7.09 -0.87 -10.88
C GLN A 64 -7.12 -0.42 -9.41
N GLN A 65 -7.68 0.76 -9.11
CA GLN A 65 -7.85 1.24 -7.73
C GLN A 65 -8.73 0.30 -6.89
N ARG A 66 -9.84 -0.18 -7.44
CA ARG A 66 -10.69 -1.18 -6.77
C ARG A 66 -9.96 -2.50 -6.50
N ARG A 67 -9.12 -2.95 -7.44
CA ARG A 67 -8.27 -4.14 -7.24
C ARG A 67 -7.22 -3.89 -6.15
N ALA A 68 -6.58 -2.73 -6.15
CA ALA A 68 -5.60 -2.35 -5.14
C ALA A 68 -6.23 -2.34 -3.74
N LEU A 69 -7.43 -1.77 -3.61
CA LEU A 69 -8.18 -1.78 -2.36
C LEU A 69 -8.53 -3.21 -1.90
N THR A 70 -8.98 -4.06 -2.81
CA THR A 70 -9.27 -5.48 -2.51
C THR A 70 -8.01 -6.22 -2.02
N GLN A 71 -6.88 -6.01 -2.70
CA GLN A 71 -5.59 -6.56 -2.29
C GLN A 71 -5.15 -6.02 -0.92
N ALA A 72 -5.29 -4.72 -0.68
CA ALA A 72 -4.97 -4.08 0.59
C ALA A 72 -5.75 -4.70 1.75
N GLY A 73 -7.06 -4.93 1.56
CA GLY A 73 -7.89 -5.60 2.56
C GLY A 73 -7.39 -7.01 2.92
N THR A 74 -6.95 -7.78 1.92
CA THR A 74 -6.39 -9.11 2.13
C THR A 74 -5.05 -9.06 2.87
N LEU A 75 -4.15 -8.17 2.44
CA LEU A 75 -2.84 -7.96 3.07
C LEU A 75 -3.00 -7.48 4.52
N PHE A 76 -3.85 -6.49 4.75
CA PHE A 76 -4.09 -5.92 6.07
C PHE A 76 -4.60 -6.97 7.06
N LYS A 77 -5.56 -7.82 6.63
CA LYS A 77 -6.05 -8.94 7.43
C LYS A 77 -4.97 -9.97 7.72
N ALA A 78 -4.12 -10.28 6.73
CA ALA A 78 -3.02 -11.22 6.92
C ALA A 78 -1.99 -10.72 7.95
N ILE A 79 -1.63 -9.44 7.89
CA ILE A 79 -0.60 -8.80 8.73
C ILE A 79 -1.15 -8.50 10.13
N TYR A 80 -2.24 -7.73 10.23
CA TYR A 80 -2.72 -7.17 11.50
C TYR A 80 -3.84 -7.98 12.15
N LYS A 81 -4.33 -9.05 11.50
CA LYS A 81 -5.45 -9.89 11.95
C LYS A 81 -6.75 -9.10 12.18
N LYS A 82 -6.91 -7.98 11.45
CA LYS A 82 -8.07 -7.08 11.49
C LYS A 82 -8.57 -6.79 10.09
N SER A 83 -9.83 -6.37 9.95
CA SER A 83 -10.32 -5.82 8.69
C SER A 83 -9.70 -4.45 8.44
N LEU A 84 -9.47 -4.11 7.17
CA LEU A 84 -9.06 -2.76 6.77
C LEU A 84 -10.12 -1.75 7.26
N PRO A 85 -9.71 -0.60 7.83
CA PRO A 85 -10.65 0.44 8.27
C PRO A 85 -11.55 0.91 7.12
N ARG A 86 -12.82 1.22 7.44
CA ARG A 86 -13.84 1.64 6.46
C ARG A 86 -13.51 2.96 5.76
N GLU A 87 -12.66 3.79 6.35
CA GLU A 87 -12.16 5.02 5.69
C GLU A 87 -11.33 4.73 4.43
N PHE A 88 -10.82 3.49 4.29
CA PHE A 88 -10.17 3.01 3.07
C PHE A 88 -11.05 2.06 2.26
N GLY A 89 -11.96 1.32 2.90
CA GLY A 89 -12.89 0.39 2.26
C GLY A 89 -14.28 0.99 2.05
N GLY A 90 -14.60 1.34 0.79
CA GLY A 90 -15.85 1.98 0.37
C GLY A 90 -17.14 1.34 0.86
#